data_AF-A0A3D2RH20-F1
#
_entry.id   AF-A0A3D2RH20-F1
#
_cell.length_a   1.000
_cell.length_b   1.000
_cell.length_c   1.000
_cell.angle_alpha   90.00
_cell.angle_beta   90.00
_cell.angle_gamma   90.00
#
_symmetry.space_group_name_H-M   'P 1'
#
loop_
_entity.id
_entity.type
_entity.pdbx_description
1 polymer ?
#
loop_
_entity_poly.entity_id
_entity_poly.type
_entity_poly.pdbx_seq_one_letter_code
_entity_poly.pdbx_strand_id
1 'polypeptide(L)'
;TQAYQILQAGKSVYSAVPILSVPDGDEILDWCDKLVEACKTTGKHYMLGETTYYHADMMYCRRRAAEGAFGHFVYAEGEYLHDVDSPSSNLRRVREHRLNSRAGQEWIEYSKRYPEGMFMAPMHYPTHSTSGPISVMGAHALKVAAIGQRSPVPDDYHKDQFANETAMYTMSNGATMRIQEYRMIGHRNQETGRIFGTEASYKDHKWIDRTETVELTVDEMRDPLPDDVVDAFSKLDTQGGVYGGHGGSHAFLVHEFCDAIANNRVPAINIWEAARYMAPGVMAHKSAQRDGEWLSVPDWGDAPR
;
A
#
# COMPACT_ATOMS: atom_id res chain seq x y z
N THR A 1 -11.24 -11.36 -10.57
CA THR A 1 -11.67 -10.20 -9.78
C THR A 1 -12.65 -9.36 -10.60
N GLN A 2 -13.44 -8.50 -9.95
CA GLN A 2 -14.30 -7.52 -10.66
C GLN A 2 -13.47 -6.60 -11.58
N ALA A 3 -12.28 -6.18 -11.13
CA ALA A 3 -11.36 -5.38 -11.93
C ALA A 3 -10.98 -6.04 -13.26
N TYR A 4 -10.66 -7.34 -13.23
CA TYR A 4 -10.38 -8.11 -14.45
C TYR A 4 -11.56 -8.11 -15.43
N GLN A 5 -12.79 -8.33 -14.92
CA GLN A 5 -14.00 -8.32 -15.77
C GLN A 5 -14.23 -6.95 -16.42
N ILE A 6 -13.97 -5.86 -15.70
CA ILE A 6 -14.10 -4.49 -16.22
C ILE A 6 -13.08 -4.23 -17.34
N LEU A 7 -11.82 -4.65 -17.16
CA LEU A 7 -10.78 -4.54 -18.18
C LEU A 7 -11.15 -5.33 -19.44
N GLN A 8 -11.58 -6.58 -19.28
CA GLN A 8 -12.03 -7.43 -20.40
C GLN A 8 -13.25 -6.85 -21.14
N ALA A 9 -14.09 -6.08 -20.45
CA ALA A 9 -15.19 -5.35 -21.05
C ALA A 9 -14.74 -4.04 -21.76
N GLY A 10 -13.44 -3.80 -21.90
CA GLY A 10 -12.87 -2.64 -22.59
C GLY A 10 -12.97 -1.33 -21.79
N LYS A 11 -13.04 -1.42 -20.45
CA LYS A 11 -13.13 -0.26 -19.56
C LYS A 11 -11.91 -0.17 -18.64
N SER A 12 -11.44 1.04 -18.41
CA SER A 12 -10.44 1.30 -17.36
C SER A 12 -11.07 1.17 -15.97
N VAL A 13 -10.28 0.82 -14.97
CA VAL A 13 -10.76 0.51 -13.61
C VAL A 13 -9.94 1.21 -12.54
N TYR A 14 -10.64 1.72 -11.53
CA TYR A 14 -10.09 2.14 -10.25
C TYR A 14 -10.52 1.13 -9.18
N SER A 15 -9.61 0.72 -8.30
CA SER A 15 -9.91 -0.24 -7.23
C SER A 15 -9.34 0.22 -5.89
N ALA A 16 -10.09 0.04 -4.81
CA ALA A 16 -9.56 0.22 -3.46
C ALA A 16 -8.46 -0.81 -3.15
N VAL A 17 -7.65 -0.53 -2.15
CA VAL A 17 -6.54 -1.42 -1.75
C VAL A 17 -7.01 -2.67 -0.99
N PRO A 18 -6.18 -3.73 -0.97
CA PRO A 18 -5.10 -4.04 -1.92
C PRO A 18 -5.66 -4.53 -3.26
N ILE A 19 -4.78 -4.93 -4.21
CA ILE A 19 -5.20 -5.58 -5.48
C ILE A 19 -6.19 -6.74 -5.21
N LEU A 20 -5.87 -7.56 -4.21
CA LEU A 20 -6.70 -8.67 -3.76
C LEU A 20 -6.39 -8.98 -2.31
N SER A 21 -7.43 -9.31 -1.53
CA SER A 21 -7.30 -9.72 -0.14
C SER A 21 -7.90 -11.11 0.03
N VAL A 22 -7.07 -12.16 -0.05
CA VAL A 22 -7.46 -13.57 0.14
C VAL A 22 -6.40 -14.32 0.96
N PRO A 23 -6.73 -15.50 1.54
CA PRO A 23 -5.78 -16.30 2.32
C PRO A 23 -4.60 -16.88 1.54
N ASP A 24 -4.76 -17.12 0.24
CA ASP A 24 -3.74 -17.75 -0.60
C ASP A 24 -2.85 -16.70 -1.28
N GLY A 25 -1.58 -16.65 -0.86
CA GLY A 25 -0.59 -15.75 -1.43
C GLY A 25 -0.26 -16.06 -2.90
N ASP A 26 -0.29 -17.32 -3.34
CA ASP A 26 -0.07 -17.66 -4.75
C ASP A 26 -1.23 -17.16 -5.61
N GLU A 27 -2.49 -17.29 -5.14
CA GLU A 27 -3.65 -16.72 -5.83
C GLU A 27 -3.53 -15.19 -5.97
N ILE A 28 -3.00 -14.49 -4.97
CA ILE A 28 -2.76 -13.04 -5.05
C ILE A 28 -1.77 -12.70 -6.17
N LEU A 29 -0.63 -13.41 -6.23
CA LEU A 29 0.40 -13.17 -7.26
C LEU A 29 -0.12 -13.50 -8.66
N ASP A 30 -0.87 -14.59 -8.80
CA ASP A 30 -1.56 -14.95 -10.04
C ASP A 30 -2.52 -13.85 -10.51
N TRP A 31 -3.22 -13.18 -9.59
CA TRP A 31 -4.10 -12.07 -9.94
C TRP A 31 -3.34 -10.81 -10.31
N CYS A 32 -2.14 -10.56 -9.74
CA CYS A 32 -1.26 -9.50 -10.21
C CYS A 32 -0.89 -9.73 -11.69
N ASP A 33 -0.46 -10.95 -12.03
CA ASP A 33 -0.12 -11.33 -13.40
C ASP A 33 -1.32 -11.17 -14.36
N LYS A 34 -2.48 -11.74 -14.01
CA LYS A 34 -3.70 -11.65 -14.83
C LYS A 34 -4.14 -10.21 -15.08
N LEU A 35 -3.98 -9.32 -14.11
CA LEU A 35 -4.34 -7.91 -14.27
C LEU A 35 -3.32 -7.13 -15.09
N VAL A 36 -2.03 -7.42 -14.95
CA VAL A 36 -0.97 -6.88 -15.83
C VAL A 36 -1.23 -7.29 -17.27
N GLU A 37 -1.46 -8.57 -17.53
CA GLU A 37 -1.75 -9.09 -18.87
C GLU A 37 -3.08 -8.56 -19.41
N ALA A 38 -4.11 -8.39 -18.58
CA ALA A 38 -5.35 -7.75 -19.00
C ALA A 38 -5.12 -6.30 -19.45
N CYS A 39 -4.31 -5.52 -18.73
CA CYS A 39 -4.00 -4.15 -19.14
C CYS A 39 -3.21 -4.13 -20.45
N LYS A 40 -2.21 -5.01 -20.62
CA LYS A 40 -1.44 -5.13 -21.88
C LYS A 40 -2.31 -5.49 -23.08
N THR A 41 -3.18 -6.48 -22.92
CA THR A 41 -4.01 -7.01 -24.01
C THR A 41 -5.14 -6.07 -24.42
N THR A 42 -5.76 -5.39 -23.44
CA THR A 42 -6.92 -4.51 -23.69
C THR A 42 -6.53 -3.07 -23.98
N GLY A 43 -5.30 -2.66 -23.61
CA GLY A 43 -4.86 -1.27 -23.64
C GLY A 43 -5.61 -0.38 -22.64
N LYS A 44 -6.31 -0.96 -21.66
CA LYS A 44 -7.06 -0.22 -20.63
C LYS A 44 -6.22 -0.01 -19.39
N HIS A 45 -6.55 1.05 -18.65
CA HIS A 45 -5.81 1.44 -17.46
C HIS A 45 -6.44 0.83 -16.20
N TYR A 46 -5.59 0.36 -15.30
CA TYR A 46 -5.92 0.04 -13.92
C TYR A 46 -5.24 1.07 -13.03
N MET A 47 -5.93 1.57 -12.00
CA MET A 47 -5.31 2.35 -10.93
C MET A 47 -5.70 1.78 -9.56
N LEU A 48 -4.70 1.58 -8.71
CA LEU A 48 -4.90 1.25 -7.30
C LEU A 48 -5.14 2.55 -6.51
N GLY A 49 -6.18 2.54 -5.69
CA GLY A 49 -6.54 3.63 -4.78
C GLY A 49 -5.68 3.67 -3.52
N GLU A 50 -4.35 3.63 -3.65
CA GLU A 50 -3.43 3.61 -2.53
C GLU A 50 -3.25 5.02 -1.92
N THR A 51 -3.80 5.19 -0.72
CA THR A 51 -3.87 6.48 -0.03
C THR A 51 -2.51 6.96 0.44
N THR A 52 -1.62 6.07 0.90
CA THR A 52 -0.29 6.44 1.41
C THR A 52 0.55 7.10 0.34
N TYR A 53 0.36 6.73 -0.93
CA TYR A 53 1.03 7.39 -2.05
C TYR A 53 0.75 8.90 -2.04
N TYR A 54 -0.46 9.33 -1.72
CA TYR A 54 -0.86 10.74 -1.68
C TYR A 54 -0.86 11.36 -0.27
N HIS A 55 -0.18 10.74 0.70
CA HIS A 55 0.11 11.44 1.94
C HIS A 55 1.13 12.56 1.69
N ALA A 56 0.98 13.68 2.42
CA ALA A 56 1.79 14.87 2.23
C ALA A 56 3.29 14.59 2.40
N ASP A 57 3.65 13.76 3.37
CA ASP A 57 5.02 13.33 3.60
C ASP A 57 5.62 12.55 2.42
N MET A 58 4.86 11.64 1.83
CA MET A 58 5.30 10.87 0.65
C MET A 58 5.38 11.74 -0.61
N MET A 59 4.46 12.70 -0.78
CA MET A 59 4.55 13.73 -1.83
C MET A 59 5.85 14.52 -1.72
N TYR A 60 6.11 15.07 -0.52
CA TYR A 60 7.33 15.83 -0.25
C TYR A 60 8.58 14.99 -0.51
N CYS A 61 8.63 13.76 0.00
CA CYS A 61 9.76 12.87 -0.21
C CYS A 61 9.99 12.55 -1.69
N ARG A 62 8.94 12.32 -2.49
CA ARG A 62 9.08 12.13 -3.93
C ARG A 62 9.62 13.38 -4.64
N ARG A 63 9.18 14.59 -4.27
CA ARG A 63 9.75 15.84 -4.81
C ARG A 63 11.24 15.95 -4.50
N ARG A 64 11.63 15.74 -3.24
CA ARG A 64 13.04 15.76 -2.82
C ARG A 64 13.87 14.67 -3.48
N ALA A 65 13.31 13.49 -3.71
CA ALA A 65 13.96 12.42 -4.46
C ALA A 65 14.19 12.81 -5.92
N ALA A 66 13.21 13.42 -6.59
CA ALA A 66 13.34 13.91 -7.97
C ALA A 66 14.40 15.02 -8.10
N GLU A 67 14.61 15.81 -7.05
CA GLU A 67 15.69 16.81 -6.95
C GLU A 67 17.08 16.18 -6.66
N GLY A 68 17.15 14.87 -6.40
CA GLY A 68 18.37 14.20 -5.97
C GLY A 68 18.80 14.52 -4.54
N ALA A 69 17.94 15.13 -3.73
CA ALA A 69 18.29 15.70 -2.43
C ALA A 69 18.65 14.64 -1.37
N PHE A 70 18.23 13.39 -1.56
CA PHE A 70 18.64 12.27 -0.70
C PHE A 70 20.07 11.77 -1.03
N GLY A 71 20.62 12.08 -2.20
CA GLY A 71 21.79 11.40 -2.74
C GLY A 71 21.45 9.96 -3.11
N HIS A 72 22.23 8.99 -2.62
CA HIS A 72 21.92 7.58 -2.77
C HIS A 72 21.05 7.08 -1.62
N PHE A 73 19.97 6.36 -1.91
CA PHE A 73 19.15 5.74 -0.87
C PHE A 73 19.94 4.65 -0.13
N VAL A 74 19.84 4.64 1.20
CA VAL A 74 20.52 3.70 2.10
C VAL A 74 19.50 2.76 2.73
N TYR A 75 18.44 3.34 3.29
CA TYR A 75 17.42 2.61 4.03
C TYR A 75 16.08 3.32 3.91
N ALA A 76 15.01 2.55 3.84
CA ALA A 76 13.66 3.06 4.00
C ALA A 76 12.85 2.15 4.90
N GLU A 77 11.81 2.69 5.53
CA GLU A 77 10.85 1.86 6.24
C GLU A 77 9.44 2.36 6.05
N GLY A 78 8.49 1.44 6.13
CA GLY A 78 7.07 1.72 6.10
C GLY A 78 6.33 0.83 7.08
N GLU A 79 5.28 1.38 7.67
CA GLU A 79 4.58 0.75 8.78
C GLU A 79 3.08 0.92 8.57
N TYR A 80 2.33 -0.16 8.71
CA TYR A 80 0.88 -0.12 8.88
C TYR A 80 0.54 -0.76 10.22
N LEU A 81 0.43 0.12 11.22
CA LEU A 81 0.12 -0.23 12.60
C LEU A 81 -1.36 0.02 12.80
N HIS A 82 -2.15 -1.04 12.84
CA HIS A 82 -3.60 -0.94 12.98
C HIS A 82 -4.08 -2.05 13.91
N ASP A 83 -4.07 -1.76 15.20
CA ASP A 83 -4.56 -2.69 16.20
C ASP A 83 -6.01 -3.10 15.91
N VAL A 84 -6.31 -4.39 15.99
CA VAL A 84 -7.65 -4.91 15.70
C VAL A 84 -8.72 -4.32 16.60
N ASP A 85 -8.32 -3.89 17.80
CA ASP A 85 -9.17 -3.33 18.83
C ASP A 85 -9.02 -1.80 18.93
N SER A 86 -8.43 -1.17 17.92
CA SER A 86 -8.27 0.29 17.82
C SER A 86 -9.58 1.04 18.11
N PRO A 87 -9.59 2.01 19.05
CA PRO A 87 -10.79 2.77 19.40
C PRO A 87 -11.34 3.62 18.24
N SER A 88 -10.46 4.10 17.36
CA SER A 88 -10.82 4.93 16.21
C SER A 88 -11.32 4.12 15.01
N SER A 89 -10.88 2.87 14.88
CA SER A 89 -11.26 1.99 13.77
C SER A 89 -11.07 0.54 14.18
N ASN A 90 -12.09 -0.04 14.84
CA ASN A 90 -12.01 -1.42 15.31
C ASN A 90 -12.21 -2.41 14.15
N LEU A 91 -11.17 -3.17 13.80
CA LEU A 91 -11.20 -4.09 12.66
C LEU A 91 -12.15 -5.27 12.85
N ARG A 92 -12.45 -5.66 14.09
CA ARG A 92 -13.47 -6.71 14.36
C ARG A 92 -14.86 -6.23 13.99
N ARG A 93 -15.22 -5.01 14.38
CA ARG A 93 -16.50 -4.37 14.01
C ARG A 93 -16.57 -4.13 12.51
N VAL A 94 -15.47 -3.72 11.89
CA VAL A 94 -15.39 -3.59 10.42
C VAL A 94 -15.63 -4.94 9.75
N ARG A 95 -15.00 -6.03 10.23
CA ARG A 95 -15.21 -7.39 9.72
C ARG A 95 -16.66 -7.82 9.88
N GLU A 96 -17.25 -7.66 11.06
CA GLU A 96 -18.66 -7.97 11.33
C GLU A 96 -19.60 -7.23 10.37
N HIS A 97 -19.44 -5.91 10.25
CA HIS A 97 -20.24 -5.09 9.35
C HIS A 97 -20.09 -5.53 7.88
N ARG A 98 -18.86 -5.79 7.42
CA ARG A 98 -18.60 -6.25 6.04
C ARG A 98 -19.24 -7.61 5.78
N LEU A 99 -19.14 -8.55 6.72
CA LEU A 99 -19.74 -9.89 6.59
C LEU A 99 -21.27 -9.84 6.54
N ASN A 100 -21.91 -8.86 7.17
CA ASN A 100 -23.36 -8.67 7.10
C ASN A 100 -23.86 -8.07 5.78
N SER A 101 -22.96 -7.61 4.90
CA SER A 101 -23.32 -7.13 3.57
C SER A 101 -23.54 -8.28 2.59
N ARG A 102 -24.22 -8.02 1.47
CA ARG A 102 -24.37 -9.00 0.38
C ARG A 102 -23.02 -9.54 -0.11
N ALA A 103 -22.05 -8.64 -0.36
CA ALA A 103 -20.71 -9.03 -0.79
C ALA A 103 -19.99 -9.87 0.28
N GLY A 104 -20.23 -9.58 1.56
CA GLY A 104 -19.73 -10.37 2.68
C GLY A 104 -20.30 -11.79 2.71
N GLN A 105 -21.59 -11.96 2.44
CA GLN A 105 -22.22 -13.29 2.35
C GLN A 105 -21.71 -14.08 1.15
N GLU A 106 -21.52 -13.43 -0.01
CA GLU A 106 -20.88 -14.03 -1.19
C GLU A 106 -19.44 -14.47 -0.87
N TRP A 107 -18.70 -13.66 -0.11
CA TRP A 107 -17.36 -14.01 0.39
C TRP A 107 -17.36 -15.22 1.31
N ILE A 108 -18.32 -15.35 2.24
CA ILE A 108 -18.40 -16.52 3.14
C ILE A 108 -18.48 -17.81 2.32
N GLU A 109 -19.35 -17.87 1.32
CA GLU A 109 -19.46 -19.04 0.44
C GLU A 109 -18.19 -19.25 -0.40
N TYR A 110 -17.64 -18.18 -1.00
CA TYR A 110 -16.40 -18.26 -1.77
C TYR A 110 -15.23 -18.78 -0.93
N SER A 111 -15.12 -18.36 0.32
CA SER A 111 -14.00 -18.69 1.21
C SER A 111 -13.92 -20.16 1.58
N LYS A 112 -15.02 -20.93 1.44
CA LYS A 112 -15.05 -22.38 1.72
C LYS A 112 -14.16 -23.20 0.77
N ARG A 113 -13.72 -22.61 -0.35
CA ARG A 113 -12.78 -23.26 -1.28
C ARG A 113 -11.36 -23.39 -0.72
N TYR A 114 -11.00 -22.53 0.23
CA TYR A 114 -9.65 -22.53 0.78
C TYR A 114 -9.51 -23.68 1.79
N PRO A 115 -8.34 -24.35 1.84
CA PRO A 115 -8.10 -25.39 2.84
C PRO A 115 -8.33 -24.88 4.25
N GLU A 116 -8.82 -25.76 5.12
CA GLU A 116 -8.91 -25.48 6.55
C GLU A 116 -7.52 -25.12 7.11
N GLY A 117 -7.46 -24.11 7.97
CA GLY A 117 -6.20 -23.59 8.53
C GLY A 117 -5.50 -22.53 7.68
N MET A 118 -5.97 -22.23 6.47
CA MET A 118 -5.47 -21.12 5.66
C MET A 118 -6.28 -19.85 5.96
N PHE A 119 -5.63 -18.81 6.48
CA PHE A 119 -6.30 -17.52 6.74
C PHE A 119 -5.48 -16.33 6.23
N MET A 120 -6.08 -15.14 6.26
CA MET A 120 -5.43 -13.91 5.79
C MET A 120 -4.50 -13.31 6.85
N ALA A 121 -3.22 -13.18 6.51
CA ALA A 121 -2.22 -12.59 7.38
C ALA A 121 -2.10 -11.05 7.20
N PRO A 122 -1.51 -10.33 8.18
CA PRO A 122 -1.24 -8.89 8.08
C PRO A 122 -0.54 -8.48 6.77
N MET A 123 0.48 -9.23 6.34
CA MET A 123 1.23 -8.96 5.10
C MET A 123 0.46 -9.26 3.81
N HIS A 124 -0.78 -9.77 3.88
CA HIS A 124 -1.70 -9.79 2.73
C HIS A 124 -2.45 -8.45 2.53
N TYR A 125 -2.16 -7.43 3.34
CA TYR A 125 -2.64 -6.07 3.17
C TYR A 125 -1.48 -5.05 3.21
N PRO A 126 -0.41 -5.21 2.42
CA PRO A 126 0.85 -4.51 2.65
C PRO A 126 0.92 -3.12 2.00
N THR A 127 -0.02 -2.77 1.13
CA THR A 127 0.18 -1.66 0.18
C THR A 127 0.34 -0.31 0.88
N HIS A 128 -0.32 -0.10 2.01
CA HIS A 128 -0.17 1.11 2.82
C HIS A 128 1.25 1.28 3.36
N SER A 129 1.92 0.20 3.75
CA SER A 129 3.27 0.25 4.31
C SER A 129 4.34 0.18 3.22
N THR A 130 4.11 -0.52 2.11
CA THR A 130 5.10 -0.69 1.04
C THR A 130 5.14 0.47 0.06
N SER A 131 4.00 1.08 -0.28
CA SER A 131 3.89 2.05 -1.36
C SER A 131 4.70 3.33 -1.15
N GLY A 132 4.71 3.87 0.07
CA GLY A 132 5.47 5.07 0.42
C GLY A 132 6.96 4.90 0.11
N PRO A 133 7.67 3.99 0.80
CA PRO A 133 9.09 3.70 0.55
C PRO A 133 9.41 3.36 -0.91
N ILE A 134 8.64 2.47 -1.53
CA ILE A 134 8.90 2.01 -2.92
C ILE A 134 8.75 3.17 -3.91
N SER A 135 7.69 3.98 -3.77
CA SER A 135 7.44 5.12 -4.65
C SER A 135 8.46 6.24 -4.50
N VAL A 136 8.90 6.53 -3.27
CA VAL A 136 9.94 7.56 -3.01
C VAL A 136 11.29 7.13 -3.57
N MET A 137 11.66 5.86 -3.38
CA MET A 137 12.94 5.36 -3.84
C MET A 137 13.00 5.15 -5.35
N GLY A 138 11.86 5.06 -6.03
CA GLY A 138 11.79 4.67 -7.45
C GLY A 138 12.42 3.30 -7.70
N ALA A 139 12.26 2.36 -6.76
CA ALA A 139 12.92 1.06 -6.74
C ALA A 139 11.93 -0.03 -6.34
N HIS A 140 12.29 -1.31 -6.52
CA HIS A 140 11.44 -2.45 -6.15
C HIS A 140 12.20 -3.46 -5.29
N ALA A 141 11.47 -4.27 -4.52
CA ALA A 141 12.06 -5.31 -3.68
C ALA A 141 12.57 -6.48 -4.54
N LEU A 142 13.76 -6.98 -4.21
CA LEU A 142 14.39 -8.14 -4.89
C LEU A 142 14.27 -9.41 -4.05
N LYS A 143 14.57 -9.32 -2.75
CA LYS A 143 14.47 -10.42 -1.80
C LYS A 143 13.93 -9.93 -0.47
N VAL A 144 13.30 -10.83 0.27
CA VAL A 144 12.70 -10.58 1.58
C VAL A 144 13.05 -11.68 2.57
N ALA A 145 13.34 -11.31 3.81
CA ALA A 145 13.26 -12.19 4.97
C ALA A 145 12.31 -11.57 6.01
N ALA A 146 11.44 -12.37 6.61
CA ALA A 146 10.43 -11.87 7.52
C ALA A 146 10.25 -12.77 8.74
N ILE A 147 9.86 -12.16 9.85
CA ILE A 147 9.53 -12.85 11.09
C ILE A 147 8.10 -12.49 11.47
N GLY A 148 7.31 -13.52 11.77
CA GLY A 148 5.95 -13.39 12.25
C GLY A 148 5.87 -13.63 13.76
N GLN A 149 5.13 -12.77 14.45
CA GLN A 149 4.75 -12.94 15.84
C GLN A 149 3.29 -13.38 15.89
N ARG A 150 3.02 -14.55 16.47
CA ARG A 150 1.66 -15.04 16.74
C ARG A 150 1.00 -14.21 17.84
N SER A 151 -0.33 -14.19 17.84
CA SER A 151 -1.05 -13.62 18.98
C SER A 151 -0.67 -14.38 20.26
N PRO A 152 -0.23 -13.71 21.34
CA PRO A 152 -0.05 -14.34 22.64
C PRO A 152 -1.39 -14.75 23.28
N VAL A 153 -2.51 -14.22 22.79
CA VAL A 153 -3.86 -14.52 23.27
C VAL A 153 -4.70 -15.04 22.09
N PRO A 154 -4.97 -16.35 22.01
CA PRO A 154 -5.79 -16.90 20.93
C PRO A 154 -7.20 -16.29 20.91
N ASP A 155 -7.69 -15.93 19.73
CA ASP A 155 -9.06 -15.47 19.50
C ASP A 155 -9.55 -15.83 18.08
N ASP A 156 -10.83 -15.62 17.79
CA ASP A 156 -11.43 -15.92 16.47
C ASP A 156 -10.91 -15.03 15.32
N TYR A 157 -10.31 -13.89 15.65
CA TYR A 157 -9.81 -12.96 14.64
C TYR A 157 -8.45 -13.40 14.12
N HIS A 158 -7.49 -13.60 15.03
CA HIS A 158 -6.12 -13.99 14.73
C HIS A 158 -6.01 -15.49 14.47
N LYS A 159 -6.85 -16.32 15.11
CA LYS A 159 -6.77 -17.78 15.02
C LYS A 159 -5.33 -18.25 15.28
N ASP A 160 -4.85 -19.21 14.50
CA ASP A 160 -3.45 -19.67 14.51
C ASP A 160 -2.57 -18.90 13.50
N GLN A 161 -2.76 -17.58 13.35
CA GLN A 161 -1.93 -16.77 12.46
C GLN A 161 -0.95 -15.87 13.19
N PHE A 162 -0.04 -15.29 12.40
CA PHE A 162 0.74 -14.14 12.85
C PHE A 162 -0.20 -12.95 13.06
N ALA A 163 -0.11 -12.32 14.23
CA ALA A 163 -0.79 -11.07 14.53
C ALA A 163 0.03 -9.87 14.03
N ASN A 164 1.35 -10.02 14.03
CA ASN A 164 2.30 -8.99 13.62
C ASN A 164 3.37 -9.62 12.74
N GLU A 165 3.79 -8.94 11.69
CA GLU A 165 4.87 -9.39 10.82
C GLU A 165 5.85 -8.24 10.56
N THR A 166 7.16 -8.53 10.67
CA THR A 166 8.23 -7.60 10.28
C THR A 166 9.06 -8.22 9.18
N ALA A 167 9.30 -7.47 8.11
CA ALA A 167 10.08 -7.92 6.96
C ALA A 167 11.25 -6.97 6.66
N MET A 168 12.36 -7.54 6.22
CA MET A 168 13.53 -6.82 5.71
C MET A 168 13.78 -7.20 4.26
N TYR A 169 14.05 -6.21 3.43
CA TYR A 169 14.18 -6.36 1.98
C TYR A 169 15.52 -5.84 1.48
N THR A 170 16.00 -6.48 0.41
CA THR A 170 17.02 -5.90 -0.48
C THR A 170 16.31 -5.26 -1.67
N MET A 171 16.70 -4.03 -2.02
CA MET A 171 16.02 -3.24 -3.06
C MET A 171 16.87 -3.16 -4.35
N SER A 172 16.21 -2.93 -5.48
CA SER A 172 16.85 -2.88 -6.81
C SER A 172 17.84 -1.72 -7.00
N ASN A 173 17.75 -0.68 -6.16
CA ASN A 173 18.69 0.45 -6.14
C ASN A 173 19.86 0.26 -5.15
N GLY A 174 19.99 -0.92 -4.52
CA GLY A 174 21.02 -1.22 -3.53
C GLY A 174 20.69 -0.81 -2.09
N ALA A 175 19.57 -0.12 -1.86
CA ALA A 175 19.09 0.19 -0.52
C ALA A 175 18.52 -1.05 0.17
N THR A 176 18.25 -0.91 1.46
CA THR A 176 17.45 -1.86 2.25
C THR A 176 16.11 -1.25 2.61
N MET A 177 15.09 -2.07 2.82
CA MET A 177 13.78 -1.61 3.25
C MET A 177 13.25 -2.47 4.40
N ARG A 178 12.60 -1.87 5.40
CA ARG A 178 11.89 -2.60 6.46
C ARG A 178 10.40 -2.31 6.40
N ILE A 179 9.56 -3.35 6.52
CA ILE A 179 8.11 -3.20 6.57
C ILE A 179 7.57 -3.82 7.86
N GLN A 180 6.62 -3.13 8.50
CA GLN A 180 5.88 -3.63 9.65
C GLN A 180 4.38 -3.64 9.37
N GLU A 181 3.77 -4.81 9.51
CA GLU A 181 2.33 -5.02 9.35
C GLU A 181 1.75 -5.60 10.64
N TYR A 182 1.26 -4.72 11.51
CA TYR A 182 0.90 -5.08 12.88
C TYR A 182 -0.61 -4.93 13.11
N ARG A 183 -1.20 -5.95 13.73
CA ARG A 183 -2.63 -6.02 14.08
C ARG A 183 -2.87 -6.24 15.57
N MET A 184 -1.83 -6.49 16.36
CA MET A 184 -1.93 -6.58 17.82
C MET A 184 -0.79 -5.79 18.47
N ILE A 185 -1.05 -4.52 18.78
CA ILE A 185 -0.06 -3.59 19.31
C ILE A 185 -0.71 -2.47 20.14
N GLY A 186 -0.05 -2.06 21.22
CA GLY A 186 -0.44 -0.88 21.99
C GLY A 186 -0.05 0.43 21.31
N HIS A 187 -0.60 0.72 20.12
CA HIS A 187 -0.31 1.93 19.36
C HIS A 187 -1.57 2.50 18.71
N ARG A 188 -1.54 3.80 18.36
CA ARG A 188 -2.60 4.41 17.53
C ARG A 188 -2.46 3.95 16.08
N ASN A 189 -3.55 4.07 15.30
CA ASN A 189 -3.49 3.81 13.87
C ASN A 189 -2.41 4.69 13.23
N GLN A 190 -1.48 4.06 12.52
CA GLN A 190 -0.36 4.75 11.88
C GLN A 190 -0.04 4.10 10.54
N GLU A 191 0.06 4.96 9.53
CA GLU A 191 0.55 4.69 8.18
C GLU A 191 1.67 5.70 7.94
N THR A 192 2.92 5.27 8.10
CA THR A 192 4.06 6.19 7.96
C THR A 192 5.24 5.49 7.33
N GLY A 193 6.24 6.27 6.95
CA GLY A 193 7.54 5.75 6.59
C GLY A 193 8.67 6.73 6.90
N ARG A 194 9.89 6.22 6.85
CA ARG A 194 11.12 7.01 6.95
C ARG A 194 12.02 6.68 5.79
N ILE A 195 12.73 7.68 5.30
CA ILE A 195 13.57 7.57 4.10
C ILE A 195 14.95 8.12 4.45
N PHE A 196 15.99 7.34 4.22
CA PHE A 196 17.36 7.69 4.53
C PHE A 196 18.22 7.57 3.29
N GLY A 197 18.87 8.67 2.93
CA GLY A 197 19.88 8.71 1.88
C GLY A 197 21.23 9.15 2.41
N THR A 198 22.23 9.19 1.54
CA THR A 198 23.60 9.58 1.88
C THR A 198 23.72 11.05 2.26
N GLU A 199 22.88 11.92 1.68
CA GLU A 199 22.96 13.37 1.88
C GLU A 199 21.90 13.92 2.83
N ALA A 200 20.72 13.29 2.87
CA ALA A 200 19.63 13.71 3.74
C ALA A 200 18.70 12.55 4.11
N SER A 201 17.82 12.78 5.07
CA SER A 201 16.82 11.85 5.54
C SER A 201 15.50 12.56 5.82
N TYR A 202 14.40 11.82 5.72
CA TYR A 202 13.08 12.24 6.15
C TYR A 202 12.56 11.29 7.23
N LYS A 203 12.09 11.86 8.34
CA LYS A 203 11.48 11.14 9.46
C LYS A 203 10.59 12.07 10.26
N ASP A 204 9.39 11.61 10.62
CA ASP A 204 8.50 12.28 11.59
C ASP A 204 8.28 13.78 11.27
N HIS A 205 7.97 14.11 10.00
CA HIS A 205 7.78 15.47 9.50
C HIS A 205 9.03 16.35 9.57
N LYS A 206 10.22 15.73 9.54
CA LYS A 206 11.50 16.44 9.56
C LYS A 206 12.32 16.06 8.36
N TRP A 207 12.82 17.08 7.67
CA TRP A 207 13.94 16.95 6.75
C TRP A 207 15.23 17.15 7.54
N ILE A 208 16.15 16.21 7.42
CA ILE A 208 17.39 16.18 8.21
C ILE A 208 18.56 15.98 7.25
N ASP A 209 19.52 16.90 7.25
CA ASP A 209 20.80 16.71 6.57
C ASP A 209 21.97 16.77 7.56
N ARG A 210 23.21 16.87 7.06
CA ARG A 210 24.41 16.90 7.91
C ARG A 210 24.59 18.19 8.72
N THR A 211 23.81 19.22 8.40
CA THR A 211 23.97 20.57 8.92
C THR A 211 22.76 21.05 9.71
N GLU A 212 21.54 20.65 9.31
CA GLU A 212 20.32 21.14 9.93
C GLU A 212 19.18 20.11 9.98
N THR A 213 18.16 20.46 10.75
CA THR A 213 16.88 19.76 10.81
C THR A 213 15.78 20.78 10.62
N VAL A 214 14.96 20.59 9.59
CA VAL A 214 13.82 21.43 9.26
C VAL A 214 12.55 20.67 9.63
N GLU A 215 11.78 21.21 10.56
CA GLU A 215 10.42 20.73 10.83
C GLU A 215 9.47 21.23 9.74
N LEU A 216 8.64 20.33 9.22
CA LEU A 216 7.75 20.60 8.10
C LEU A 216 6.30 20.52 8.56
N THR A 217 5.51 21.50 8.14
CA THR A 217 4.07 21.45 8.24
C THR A 217 3.48 20.57 7.14
N VAL A 218 2.26 20.10 7.36
CA VAL A 218 1.54 19.30 6.36
C VAL A 218 1.34 20.08 5.05
N ASP A 219 1.12 21.39 5.13
CA ASP A 219 0.87 22.22 3.95
C ASP A 219 2.14 22.49 3.13
N GLU A 220 3.32 22.61 3.77
CA GLU A 220 4.61 22.67 3.06
C GLU A 220 4.94 21.36 2.34
N MET A 221 4.50 20.24 2.91
CA MET A 221 4.76 18.93 2.34
C MET A 221 3.80 18.58 1.20
N ARG A 222 2.54 19.01 1.27
CA ARG A 222 1.48 18.61 0.33
C ARG A 222 1.68 19.24 -1.05
N ASP A 223 1.51 18.45 -2.11
CA ASP A 223 1.41 18.96 -3.47
C ASP A 223 0.11 19.76 -3.65
N PRO A 224 0.10 20.85 -4.43
CA PRO A 224 -1.14 21.56 -4.70
C PRO A 224 -2.09 20.70 -5.55
N LEU A 225 -3.38 20.73 -5.22
CA LEU A 225 -4.43 20.29 -6.13
C LEU A 225 -4.74 21.39 -7.15
N PRO A 226 -5.21 21.06 -8.36
CA PRO A 226 -5.78 22.04 -9.27
C PRO A 226 -6.96 22.80 -8.64
N ASP A 227 -7.08 24.09 -8.94
CA ASP A 227 -8.10 24.97 -8.36
C ASP A 227 -9.53 24.46 -8.57
N ASP A 228 -9.83 23.90 -9.75
CA ASP A 228 -11.13 23.33 -10.08
C ASP A 228 -11.46 22.07 -9.26
N VAL A 229 -10.45 21.27 -8.91
CA VAL A 229 -10.58 20.12 -8.01
C VAL A 229 -10.84 20.60 -6.58
N VAL A 230 -10.11 21.61 -6.10
CA VAL A 230 -10.35 22.23 -4.78
C VAL A 230 -11.77 22.78 -4.70
N ASP A 231 -12.20 23.51 -5.74
CA ASP A 231 -13.54 24.06 -5.85
C ASP A 231 -14.64 22.99 -5.91
N ALA A 232 -14.37 21.84 -6.53
CA ALA A 232 -15.32 20.74 -6.58
C ALA A 232 -15.45 20.05 -5.21
N PHE A 233 -14.33 19.75 -4.56
CA PHE A 233 -14.30 19.04 -3.28
C PHE A 233 -14.72 19.92 -2.09
N SER A 234 -14.49 21.23 -2.15
CA SER A 234 -14.93 22.17 -1.10
C SER A 234 -16.45 22.28 -0.97
N LYS A 235 -17.19 21.89 -2.01
CA LYS A 235 -18.66 21.86 -2.03
C LYS A 235 -19.24 20.57 -1.46
N LEU A 236 -18.42 19.56 -1.18
CA LEU A 236 -18.86 18.30 -0.62
C LEU A 236 -18.88 18.38 0.91
N ASP A 237 -19.93 17.81 1.52
CA ASP A 237 -20.00 17.64 2.97
C ASP A 237 -19.20 16.40 3.38
N THR A 238 -17.87 16.54 3.42
CA THR A 238 -16.94 15.47 3.78
C THR A 238 -16.26 15.76 5.11
N GLN A 239 -16.16 14.73 5.97
CA GLN A 239 -15.28 14.80 7.14
C GLN A 239 -13.85 15.07 6.67
N GLY A 240 -13.24 16.17 7.14
CA GLY A 240 -11.89 16.60 6.74
C GLY A 240 -11.85 17.61 5.58
N GLY A 241 -13.00 18.13 5.13
CA GLY A 241 -13.06 19.14 4.06
C GLY A 241 -12.52 18.61 2.73
N VAL A 242 -11.85 19.49 1.97
CA VAL A 242 -11.28 19.19 0.63
C VAL A 242 -10.38 17.96 0.66
N TYR A 243 -9.55 17.84 1.69
CA TYR A 243 -8.54 16.78 1.80
C TYR A 243 -9.12 15.49 2.37
N GLY A 244 -10.18 15.55 3.19
CA GLY A 244 -10.89 14.37 3.67
C GLY A 244 -10.09 13.54 4.69
N GLY A 245 -10.31 12.22 4.70
CA GLY A 245 -9.59 11.24 5.55
C GLY A 245 -8.28 10.72 4.93
N HIS A 246 -7.61 9.79 5.63
CA HIS A 246 -6.37 9.10 5.18
C HIS A 246 -5.30 10.07 4.65
N GLY A 247 -4.80 10.96 5.51
CA GLY A 247 -3.71 11.89 5.20
C GLY A 247 -4.04 12.98 4.17
N GLY A 248 -5.29 13.09 3.73
CA GLY A 248 -5.71 14.09 2.75
C GLY A 248 -5.74 13.61 1.30
N SER A 249 -5.69 12.28 1.09
CA SER A 249 -5.36 11.66 -0.21
C SER A 249 -6.54 11.55 -1.19
N HIS A 250 -7.78 11.57 -0.71
CA HIS A 250 -8.94 11.17 -1.53
C HIS A 250 -9.14 12.04 -2.78
N ALA A 251 -9.03 13.36 -2.65
CA ALA A 251 -9.19 14.27 -3.78
C ALA A 251 -8.11 14.04 -4.85
N PHE A 252 -6.87 13.79 -4.44
CA PHE A 252 -5.77 13.44 -5.35
C PHE A 252 -6.02 12.13 -6.08
N LEU A 253 -6.49 11.10 -5.39
CA LEU A 253 -6.78 9.79 -6.00
C LEU A 253 -7.84 9.88 -7.09
N VAL A 254 -8.93 10.59 -6.81
CA VAL A 254 -10.01 10.80 -7.80
C VAL A 254 -9.52 11.64 -8.96
N HIS A 255 -8.83 12.76 -8.68
CA HIS A 255 -8.29 13.63 -9.71
C HIS A 255 -7.31 12.87 -10.62
N GLU A 256 -6.33 12.17 -10.05
CA GLU A 256 -5.33 11.42 -10.81
C GLU A 256 -5.98 10.41 -11.76
N PHE A 257 -6.96 9.63 -11.28
CA PHE A 257 -7.62 8.66 -12.14
C PHE A 257 -8.38 9.36 -13.27
N CYS A 258 -9.18 10.36 -12.95
CA CYS A 258 -9.96 11.10 -13.95
C CYS A 258 -9.07 11.79 -14.98
N ASP A 259 -8.01 12.48 -14.54
CA ASP A 259 -7.03 13.16 -15.39
C ASP A 259 -6.30 12.16 -16.30
N ALA A 260 -5.79 11.07 -15.73
CA ALA A 260 -5.08 10.04 -16.49
C ALA A 260 -5.95 9.45 -17.60
N ILE A 261 -7.22 9.14 -17.33
CA ILE A 261 -8.13 8.63 -18.34
C ILE A 261 -8.48 9.70 -19.39
N ALA A 262 -8.77 10.93 -18.95
CA ALA A 262 -9.14 12.02 -19.86
C ALA A 262 -8.01 12.39 -20.83
N ASN A 263 -6.76 12.29 -20.37
CA ASN A 263 -5.56 12.62 -21.14
C ASN A 263 -4.83 11.41 -21.71
N ASN A 264 -5.42 10.21 -21.63
CA ASN A 264 -4.83 8.95 -22.11
C ASN A 264 -3.39 8.73 -21.60
N ARG A 265 -3.18 9.04 -20.31
CA ARG A 265 -1.91 8.89 -19.59
C ARG A 265 -1.99 7.64 -18.70
N VAL A 266 -0.86 6.97 -18.52
CA VAL A 266 -0.75 5.90 -17.53
C VAL A 266 -0.93 6.50 -16.13
N PRO A 267 -1.87 5.98 -15.31
CA PRO A 267 -2.05 6.48 -13.94
C PRO A 267 -0.80 6.27 -13.08
N ALA A 268 -0.59 7.16 -12.12
CA ALA A 268 0.56 7.13 -11.21
C ALA A 268 0.70 5.79 -10.48
N ILE A 269 -0.43 5.25 -9.99
CA ILE A 269 -0.47 3.95 -9.30
C ILE A 269 -1.10 2.90 -10.22
N ASN A 270 -0.47 2.70 -11.38
CA ASN A 270 -0.91 1.69 -12.34
C ASN A 270 -0.73 0.26 -11.81
N ILE A 271 -1.17 -0.76 -12.56
CA ILE A 271 -1.10 -2.15 -12.11
C ILE A 271 0.32 -2.68 -11.86
N TRP A 272 1.34 -2.20 -12.58
CA TRP A 272 2.72 -2.62 -12.37
C TRP A 272 3.24 -2.10 -11.02
N GLU A 273 3.00 -0.82 -10.72
CA GLU A 273 3.33 -0.24 -9.41
C GLU A 273 2.52 -0.88 -8.29
N ALA A 274 1.22 -1.10 -8.50
CA ALA A 274 0.37 -1.79 -7.54
C ALA A 274 0.87 -3.21 -7.23
N ALA A 275 1.36 -3.94 -8.23
CA ALA A 275 1.94 -5.27 -8.04
C ALA A 275 3.27 -5.20 -7.26
N ARG A 276 4.10 -4.18 -7.53
CA ARG A 276 5.31 -3.88 -6.74
C ARG A 276 5.01 -3.49 -5.30
N TYR A 277 3.83 -2.98 -4.98
CA TYR A 277 3.39 -2.73 -3.60
C TYR A 277 2.81 -4.00 -2.94
N MET A 278 2.17 -4.87 -3.71
CA MET A 278 1.48 -6.06 -3.19
C MET A 278 2.41 -7.26 -2.96
N ALA A 279 3.24 -7.60 -3.94
CA ALA A 279 4.09 -8.79 -3.92
C ALA A 279 5.08 -8.85 -2.74
N PRO A 280 5.70 -7.74 -2.27
CA PRO A 280 6.59 -7.77 -1.12
C PRO A 280 5.94 -8.29 0.15
N GLY A 281 4.66 -7.99 0.38
CA GLY A 281 3.92 -8.49 1.55
C GLY A 281 3.62 -9.98 1.42
N VAL A 282 3.14 -10.43 0.26
CA VAL A 282 2.88 -11.85 0.02
C VAL A 282 4.14 -12.70 0.26
N MET A 283 5.28 -12.26 -0.27
CA MET A 283 6.54 -12.99 -0.08
C MET A 283 7.09 -12.87 1.34
N ALA A 284 6.85 -11.75 2.03
CA ALA A 284 7.14 -11.64 3.46
C ALA A 284 6.37 -12.67 4.28
N HIS A 285 5.06 -12.82 4.04
CA HIS A 285 4.27 -13.82 4.75
C HIS A 285 4.81 -15.24 4.54
N LYS A 286 5.12 -15.60 3.28
CA LYS A 286 5.74 -16.89 2.95
C LYS A 286 7.10 -17.09 3.61
N SER A 287 7.90 -16.03 3.73
CA SER A 287 9.19 -16.08 4.44
C SER A 287 8.99 -16.32 5.94
N ALA A 288 8.03 -15.62 6.56
CA ALA A 288 7.70 -15.79 7.97
C ALA A 288 7.17 -17.21 8.29
N GLN A 289 6.42 -17.82 7.38
CA GLN A 289 6.00 -19.23 7.48
C GLN A 289 7.15 -20.24 7.38
N ARG A 290 8.32 -19.81 6.87
CA ARG A 290 9.54 -20.61 6.70
C ARG A 290 10.66 -20.13 7.61
N ASP A 291 10.30 -19.68 8.81
CA ASP A 291 11.22 -19.26 9.86
C ASP A 291 12.24 -18.20 9.41
N GLY A 292 11.82 -17.30 8.50
CA GLY A 292 12.66 -16.19 8.02
C GLY A 292 13.59 -16.53 6.85
N GLU A 293 13.30 -17.59 6.08
CA GLU A 293 14.00 -17.88 4.83
C GLU A 293 14.01 -16.66 3.89
N TRP A 294 15.17 -16.32 3.30
CA TRP A 294 15.25 -15.30 2.27
C TRP A 294 14.59 -15.78 0.97
N LEU A 295 13.48 -15.15 0.60
CA LEU A 295 12.73 -15.45 -0.62
C LEU A 295 12.91 -14.35 -1.67
N SER A 296 12.83 -14.72 -2.94
CA SER A 296 12.81 -13.73 -4.05
C SER A 296 11.43 -13.09 -4.14
N VAL A 297 11.39 -11.79 -4.45
CA VAL A 297 10.15 -11.06 -4.70
C VAL A 297 9.94 -10.96 -6.22
N PRO A 298 8.79 -11.38 -6.76
CA PRO A 298 8.53 -11.28 -8.20
C PRO A 298 8.35 -9.82 -8.63
N ASP A 299 8.74 -9.53 -9.87
CA ASP A 299 8.55 -8.24 -10.54
C ASP A 299 7.92 -8.45 -11.92
N TRP A 300 7.05 -7.52 -12.34
CA TRP A 300 6.36 -7.55 -13.63
C TRP A 300 6.93 -6.55 -14.64
N GLY A 301 8.09 -5.97 -14.33
CA GLY A 301 8.73 -4.93 -15.11
C GLY A 301 8.01 -3.58 -15.00
N ASP A 302 8.32 -2.69 -15.93
CA ASP A 302 7.76 -1.35 -15.94
C ASP A 302 6.50 -1.26 -16.80
N ALA A 303 5.62 -0.31 -16.45
CA ALA A 303 4.47 0.03 -17.27
C ALA A 303 4.90 0.56 -18.65
N PRO A 304 4.08 0.39 -19.70
CA PRO A 304 4.34 1.01 -21.00
C PRO A 304 4.41 2.53 -20.87
N ARG A 305 5.29 3.16 -21.66
CA ARG A 305 5.43 4.63 -21.72
C ARG A 305 4.38 5.25 -22.63
#